data_AF-A0A0K1QAH3-F1
#
_entry.id   AF-A0A0K1QAH3-F1
#
_cell.length_a   1.000
_cell.length_b   1.000
_cell.length_c   1.000
_cell.angle_alpha   90.00
_cell.angle_beta   90.00
_cell.angle_gamma   90.00
#
_symmetry.space_group_name_H-M   'P 1'
#
loop_
_entity.id
_entity.type
_entity.pdbx_description
1 polymer ?
#
loop_
_entity_poly.entity_id
_entity_poly.type
_entity_poly.pdbx_seq_one_letter_code
_entity_poly.pdbx_strand_id
1 'polypeptide(L)'
;MSLLSTIVAAAAFFVGADLVYTVDHYLVHHDHDRYKRTHSRHHRRYVGSKDAVQLDGYELWTYGRAALISTLAMVPLSLLTGNPGFVIGGVLKFVHSLLFHLYQHGWWSSVPLRKQGLPPPKPGWGFASAHYHAHHHAYPDDAVFTYAESWQGFDRILEWAHPRIVRYTKDGHGHGKRDRLERAGRATANQAARAELADAAERTETAR
;
A
#
# COMPACT_ATOMS: atom_id res chain seq x y z
N MET A 1 -22.91 -28.76 12.21
CA MET A 1 -22.34 -27.40 12.08
C MET A 1 -23.47 -26.41 11.92
N SER A 2 -23.43 -25.28 12.63
CA SER A 2 -24.50 -24.27 12.60
C SER A 2 -24.28 -23.25 11.49
N LEU A 3 -25.37 -22.67 10.98
CA LEU A 3 -25.33 -21.57 10.01
C LEU A 3 -24.50 -20.39 10.53
N LEU A 4 -24.63 -20.06 11.82
CA LEU A 4 -23.86 -19.00 12.46
C LEU A 4 -22.34 -19.26 12.39
N SER A 5 -21.90 -20.51 12.61
CA SER A 5 -20.49 -20.88 12.49
C SER A 5 -19.97 -20.73 11.07
N THR A 6 -20.79 -21.07 10.07
CA THR A 6 -20.45 -20.85 8.66
C THR A 6 -20.33 -19.37 8.32
N ILE A 7 -21.27 -18.54 8.80
CA ILE A 7 -21.26 -17.08 8.58
C ILE A 7 -20.01 -16.45 9.21
N VAL A 8 -19.70 -16.80 10.46
CA VAL A 8 -18.52 -16.28 11.17
C VAL A 8 -17.23 -16.67 10.46
N ALA A 9 -17.10 -17.91 10.00
CA ALA A 9 -15.92 -18.35 9.25
C ALA A 9 -15.77 -17.61 7.91
N ALA A 10 -16.87 -17.41 7.18
CA ALA A 10 -16.85 -16.64 5.94
C ALA A 10 -16.47 -15.17 6.18
N ALA A 11 -17.05 -14.53 7.20
CA ALA A 11 -16.75 -13.16 7.57
C ALA A 11 -15.29 -13.00 8.02
N ALA A 12 -14.79 -13.91 8.85
CA ALA A 12 -13.41 -13.90 9.32
C ALA A 12 -12.41 -13.98 8.17
N PHE A 13 -12.64 -14.89 7.21
CA PHE A 13 -11.80 -14.95 6.01
C PHE A 13 -11.90 -13.65 5.20
N PHE A 14 -13.12 -13.18 4.94
CA PHE A 14 -13.34 -11.98 4.12
C PHE A 14 -12.60 -10.76 4.69
N VAL A 15 -12.79 -10.50 5.98
CA VAL A 15 -12.15 -9.37 6.70
C VAL A 15 -10.63 -9.54 6.72
N GLY A 16 -10.15 -10.76 7.00
CA GLY A 16 -8.72 -11.05 7.00
C GLY A 16 -8.08 -10.83 5.62
N ALA A 17 -8.75 -11.26 4.56
CA ALA A 17 -8.27 -11.08 3.19
C ALA A 17 -8.29 -9.60 2.76
N ASP A 18 -9.30 -8.81 3.17
CA ASP A 18 -9.36 -7.36 2.92
C ASP A 18 -8.24 -6.60 3.64
N LEU A 19 -7.90 -7.01 4.87
CA LEU A 19 -6.75 -6.49 5.60
C LEU A 19 -5.43 -6.84 4.90
N VAL A 20 -5.25 -8.11 4.52
CA VAL A 20 -4.03 -8.56 3.81
C VAL A 20 -3.86 -7.82 2.50
N TYR A 21 -4.93 -7.64 1.73
CA TYR A 21 -4.92 -6.81 0.52
C TYR A 21 -4.43 -5.40 0.84
N THR A 22 -5.01 -4.74 1.84
CA THR A 22 -4.69 -3.36 2.20
C THR A 22 -3.22 -3.20 2.61
N VAL A 23 -2.71 -4.14 3.41
CA VAL A 23 -1.31 -4.17 3.83
C VAL A 23 -0.38 -4.42 2.64
N ASP A 24 -0.70 -5.40 1.79
CA ASP A 24 0.11 -5.71 0.62
C ASP A 24 0.15 -4.53 -0.36
N HIS A 25 -0.99 -3.88 -0.57
CA HIS A 25 -1.12 -2.70 -1.41
C HIS A 25 -0.26 -1.56 -0.86
N TYR A 26 -0.33 -1.26 0.44
CA TYR A 26 0.56 -0.31 1.10
C TYR A 26 2.04 -0.66 0.89
N LEU A 27 2.43 -1.92 1.09
CA LEU A 27 3.82 -2.36 0.96
C LEU A 27 4.33 -2.26 -0.48
N VAL A 28 3.49 -2.51 -1.48
CA VAL A 28 3.83 -2.32 -2.90
C VAL A 28 4.23 -0.87 -3.16
N HIS A 29 3.49 0.10 -2.61
CA HIS A 29 3.79 1.53 -2.75
C HIS A 29 5.03 2.00 -1.98
N HIS A 30 5.52 1.19 -1.06
CA HIS A 30 6.75 1.44 -0.29
C HIS A 30 7.92 0.52 -0.69
N ASP A 31 7.81 -0.10 -1.88
CA ASP A 31 8.89 -0.78 -2.59
C ASP A 31 8.83 -0.39 -4.07
N HIS A 32 9.61 0.63 -4.44
CA HIS A 32 9.65 1.19 -5.80
C HIS A 32 9.83 0.15 -6.91
N ASP A 33 10.65 -0.87 -6.68
CA ASP A 33 10.91 -1.91 -7.68
C ASP A 33 9.73 -2.87 -7.83
N ARG A 34 9.04 -3.17 -6.73
CA ARG A 34 7.81 -3.94 -6.75
C ARG A 34 6.67 -3.13 -7.40
N TYR A 35 6.50 -1.87 -7.01
CA TYR A 35 5.54 -0.95 -7.61
C TYR A 35 5.70 -0.88 -9.12
N LYS A 36 6.92 -0.59 -9.61
CA LYS A 36 7.20 -0.50 -11.06
C LYS A 36 6.80 -1.75 -11.82
N ARG A 37 7.15 -2.93 -11.31
CA ARG A 37 6.93 -4.21 -12.00
C ARG A 37 5.47 -4.67 -11.98
N THR A 38 4.73 -4.38 -10.91
CA THR A 38 3.45 -5.05 -10.66
C THR A 38 2.25 -4.10 -10.59
N HIS A 39 2.44 -2.82 -10.31
CA HIS A 39 1.35 -1.92 -9.94
C HIS A 39 1.36 -0.56 -10.67
N SER A 40 2.51 -0.07 -11.11
CA SER A 40 2.62 1.22 -11.82
C SER A 40 1.86 1.27 -13.15
N ARG A 41 1.69 0.13 -13.82
CA ARG A 41 0.88 0.02 -15.04
C ARG A 41 -0.59 0.32 -14.75
N HIS A 42 -1.11 -0.23 -13.65
CA HIS A 42 -2.47 0.01 -13.17
C HIS A 42 -2.63 1.53 -12.98
N HIS A 43 -1.86 2.15 -12.08
CA HIS A 43 -1.89 3.60 -11.83
C HIS A 43 -1.79 4.47 -13.10
N ARG A 44 -0.82 4.24 -13.99
CA ARG A 44 -0.66 5.05 -15.21
C ARG A 44 -1.84 4.97 -16.16
N ARG A 45 -2.37 3.76 -16.36
CA ARG A 45 -3.56 3.53 -17.16
C ARG A 45 -4.72 4.33 -16.60
N TYR A 46 -4.84 4.31 -15.27
CA TYR A 46 -5.97 4.91 -14.59
C TYR A 46 -5.84 6.43 -14.31
N VAL A 47 -4.65 7.00 -14.46
CA VAL A 47 -4.45 8.46 -14.46
C VAL A 47 -4.62 9.06 -15.86
N GLY A 48 -4.36 8.28 -16.92
CA GLY A 48 -4.12 8.79 -18.27
C GLY A 48 -5.33 8.90 -19.21
N SER A 49 -6.39 8.10 -19.04
CA SER A 49 -7.52 8.12 -19.98
C SER A 49 -8.81 7.56 -19.39
N LYS A 50 -9.88 8.37 -19.42
CA LYS A 50 -11.26 7.97 -19.07
C LYS A 50 -11.80 6.76 -19.85
N ASP A 51 -11.23 6.50 -21.03
CA ASP A 51 -11.66 5.46 -21.96
C ASP A 51 -10.78 4.19 -21.85
N ALA A 52 -9.86 4.13 -20.88
CA ALA A 52 -9.13 2.91 -20.60
C ALA A 52 -10.12 1.83 -20.10
N VAL A 53 -10.11 0.64 -20.71
CA VAL A 53 -10.86 -0.53 -20.21
C VAL A 53 -10.61 -0.70 -18.70
N GLN A 54 -11.68 -0.76 -17.91
CA GLN A 54 -11.62 -0.76 -16.45
C GLN A 54 -11.12 -2.08 -15.83
N LEU A 55 -11.00 -3.10 -16.67
CA LEU A 55 -10.43 -4.38 -16.31
C LEU A 55 -9.89 -5.02 -17.59
N ASP A 56 -8.57 -4.96 -17.79
CA ASP A 56 -7.97 -5.64 -18.92
C ASP A 56 -7.67 -7.11 -18.61
N GLY A 57 -7.35 -7.91 -19.64
CA GLY A 57 -7.10 -9.34 -19.47
C GLY A 57 -5.96 -9.67 -18.51
N TYR A 58 -5.00 -8.75 -18.32
CA TYR A 58 -3.92 -8.93 -17.35
C TYR A 58 -4.42 -8.73 -15.91
N GLU A 59 -5.25 -7.73 -15.67
CA GLU A 59 -5.85 -7.48 -14.36
C GLU A 59 -6.82 -8.59 -13.97
N LEU A 60 -7.70 -9.01 -14.90
CA LEU A 60 -8.59 -10.14 -14.69
C LEU A 60 -7.81 -11.43 -14.38
N TRP A 61 -6.73 -11.70 -15.11
CA TRP A 61 -5.85 -12.84 -14.83
C TRP A 61 -5.20 -12.74 -13.45
N THR A 62 -4.72 -11.56 -13.06
CA THR A 62 -4.06 -11.33 -11.78
C THR A 62 -5.03 -11.53 -10.62
N TYR A 63 -6.21 -10.92 -10.67
CA TYR A 63 -7.26 -11.09 -9.67
C TYR A 63 -7.77 -12.53 -9.63
N GLY A 64 -8.03 -13.13 -10.80
CA GLY A 64 -8.48 -14.52 -10.90
C GLY A 64 -7.47 -15.51 -10.31
N ARG A 65 -6.16 -15.30 -10.57
CA ARG A 65 -5.10 -16.14 -9.99
C ARG A 65 -5.00 -15.96 -8.47
N ALA A 66 -5.04 -14.73 -7.97
CA ALA A 66 -5.00 -14.46 -6.53
C ALA A 66 -6.20 -15.09 -5.81
N ALA A 67 -7.39 -14.99 -6.42
CA ALA A 67 -8.61 -15.62 -5.92
C ALA A 67 -8.55 -17.14 -5.94
N LEU A 68 -8.03 -17.73 -7.02
CA LEU A 68 -7.86 -19.17 -7.14
C LEU A 68 -6.91 -19.69 -6.06
N ILE A 69 -5.74 -19.08 -5.90
CA ILE A 69 -4.77 -19.48 -4.87
C ILE A 69 -5.37 -19.35 -3.48
N SER A 70 -6.03 -18.22 -3.18
CA SER A 70 -6.66 -17.98 -1.88
C SER A 70 -7.78 -18.99 -1.59
N THR A 71 -8.63 -19.28 -2.57
CA THR A 71 -9.73 -20.25 -2.44
C THR A 71 -9.19 -21.67 -2.27
N LEU A 72 -8.18 -22.06 -3.06
CA LEU A 72 -7.52 -23.37 -2.93
C LEU A 72 -6.83 -23.53 -1.58
N ALA A 73 -6.23 -22.47 -1.03
CA ALA A 73 -5.66 -22.49 0.31
C ALA A 73 -6.72 -22.64 1.41
N MET A 74 -7.96 -22.19 1.15
CA MET A 74 -9.08 -22.35 2.09
C MET A 74 -9.73 -23.73 2.04
N VAL A 75 -9.55 -24.50 0.96
CA VAL A 75 -10.07 -25.88 0.86
C VAL A 75 -9.53 -26.77 1.98
N PRO A 76 -8.20 -26.87 2.24
CA PRO A 76 -7.67 -27.62 3.38
C PRO A 76 -8.22 -27.13 4.73
N LEU A 77 -8.33 -25.82 4.93
CA LEU A 77 -8.84 -25.26 6.18
C LEU A 77 -10.32 -25.63 6.40
N SER A 78 -11.12 -25.59 5.34
CA SER A 78 -12.51 -26.06 5.37
C SER A 78 -12.61 -27.56 5.64
N LEU A 79 -11.73 -28.39 5.07
CA LEU A 79 -11.70 -29.83 5.32
C LEU A 79 -11.28 -30.15 6.77
N LEU A 80 -10.23 -29.49 7.28
CA LEU A 80 -9.70 -29.68 8.64
C LEU A 80 -10.69 -29.26 9.73
N THR A 81 -11.39 -28.15 9.50
CA THR A 81 -12.37 -27.63 10.47
C THR A 81 -13.78 -28.19 10.26
N GLY A 82 -14.00 -28.90 9.15
CA GLY A 82 -15.32 -29.29 8.69
C GLY A 82 -16.22 -28.09 8.36
N ASN A 83 -15.68 -26.89 8.14
CA ASN A 83 -16.45 -25.65 7.94
C ASN A 83 -16.29 -25.05 6.52
N PRO A 84 -17.33 -25.10 5.65
CA PRO A 84 -17.26 -24.56 4.29
C PRO A 84 -17.25 -23.03 4.26
N GLY A 85 -17.49 -22.36 5.40
CA GLY A 85 -17.48 -20.92 5.51
C GLY A 85 -16.18 -20.29 5.01
N PHE A 86 -15.02 -20.94 5.21
CA PHE A 86 -13.74 -20.43 4.70
C PHE A 86 -13.70 -20.37 3.16
N VAL A 87 -14.15 -21.43 2.47
CA VAL A 87 -14.26 -21.42 1.00
C VAL A 87 -15.29 -20.39 0.53
N ILE A 88 -16.46 -20.33 1.19
CA ILE A 88 -17.50 -19.34 0.86
C ILE A 88 -16.97 -17.92 1.01
N GLY A 89 -16.27 -17.61 2.11
CA GLY A 89 -15.60 -16.34 2.33
C GLY A 89 -14.59 -16.01 1.22
N GLY A 90 -13.81 -17.01 0.78
CA GLY A 90 -12.89 -16.92 -0.36
C GLY A 90 -13.58 -16.44 -1.64
N VAL A 91 -14.65 -17.12 -2.02
CA VAL A 91 -15.43 -16.78 -3.21
C VAL A 91 -16.09 -15.41 -3.07
N LEU A 92 -16.72 -15.12 -1.93
CA LEU A 92 -17.36 -13.83 -1.67
C LEU A 92 -16.36 -12.69 -1.73
N LYS A 93 -15.15 -12.88 -1.18
CA LYS A 93 -14.11 -11.86 -1.23
C LYS A 93 -13.65 -11.61 -2.65
N PHE A 94 -13.45 -12.66 -3.46
CA PHE A 94 -13.11 -12.48 -4.87
C PHE A 94 -14.17 -11.72 -5.65
N VAL A 95 -15.44 -12.13 -5.52
CA VAL A 95 -16.56 -11.46 -6.19
C VAL A 95 -16.66 -10.01 -5.76
N HIS A 96 -16.50 -9.75 -4.45
CA HIS A 96 -16.46 -8.41 -3.91
C HIS A 96 -15.33 -7.60 -4.52
N SER A 97 -14.08 -8.07 -4.47
CA SER A 97 -12.94 -7.32 -5.04
C SER A 97 -13.15 -7.02 -6.52
N LEU A 98 -13.66 -7.97 -7.30
CA LEU A 98 -13.93 -7.74 -8.72
C LEU A 98 -15.00 -6.66 -8.95
N LEU A 99 -16.17 -6.79 -8.32
CA LEU A 99 -17.28 -5.85 -8.50
C LEU A 99 -17.00 -4.49 -7.89
N PHE A 100 -16.37 -4.46 -6.71
CA PHE A 100 -16.04 -3.24 -6.01
C PHE A 100 -14.96 -2.46 -6.74
N HIS A 101 -13.96 -3.15 -7.30
CA HIS A 101 -12.95 -2.52 -8.15
C HIS A 101 -13.57 -1.90 -9.41
N LEU A 102 -14.47 -2.61 -10.09
CA LEU A 102 -15.21 -2.06 -11.25
C LEU A 102 -16.05 -0.84 -10.86
N TYR A 103 -16.77 -0.91 -9.73
CA TYR A 103 -17.50 0.23 -9.19
C TYR A 103 -16.57 1.41 -8.86
N GLN A 104 -15.43 1.13 -8.23
CA GLN A 104 -14.43 2.14 -7.85
C GLN A 104 -13.79 2.83 -9.06
N HIS A 105 -13.63 2.11 -10.17
CA HIS A 105 -13.20 2.67 -11.45
C HIS A 105 -14.34 3.30 -12.27
N GLY A 106 -15.60 2.99 -11.94
CA GLY A 106 -16.78 3.59 -12.54
C GLY A 106 -16.99 5.08 -12.19
N TRP A 107 -16.45 5.56 -11.05
CA TRP A 107 -16.52 6.98 -10.65
C TRP A 107 -15.47 7.84 -11.34
N TRP A 108 -15.28 7.65 -12.64
CA TRP A 108 -14.44 8.55 -13.41
C TRP A 108 -15.31 9.54 -14.15
N SER A 109 -15.30 10.76 -13.61
CA SER A 109 -15.77 11.93 -14.30
C SER A 109 -15.11 12.05 -15.67
N SER A 110 -15.79 12.70 -16.61
CA SER A 110 -15.23 13.07 -17.92
C SER A 110 -13.96 13.94 -17.81
N VAL A 111 -13.71 14.52 -16.62
CA VAL A 111 -12.53 15.30 -16.26
C VAL A 111 -11.63 14.47 -15.32
N PRO A 112 -10.32 14.33 -15.57
CA PRO A 112 -9.40 13.66 -14.64
C PRO A 112 -9.44 14.28 -13.24
N LEU A 113 -9.36 13.48 -12.17
CA LEU A 113 -9.48 13.95 -10.78
C LEU A 113 -8.55 15.13 -10.46
N ARG A 114 -7.30 15.07 -10.96
CA ARG A 114 -6.31 16.15 -10.82
C ARG A 114 -6.76 17.52 -11.36
N LYS A 115 -7.74 17.54 -12.26
CA LYS A 115 -8.28 18.75 -12.90
C LYS A 115 -9.64 19.18 -12.30
N GLN A 116 -10.22 18.38 -11.42
CA GLN A 116 -11.53 18.67 -10.82
C GLN A 116 -11.44 19.56 -9.58
N GLY A 117 -10.25 19.76 -9.01
CA GLY A 117 -10.07 20.58 -7.79
C GLY A 117 -10.78 20.01 -6.55
N LEU A 118 -11.07 18.71 -6.54
CA LEU A 118 -11.69 18.05 -5.38
C LEU A 118 -10.71 17.97 -4.21
N PRO A 119 -11.18 18.15 -2.96
CA PRO A 119 -10.34 17.97 -1.79
C PRO A 119 -9.98 16.48 -1.61
N PRO A 120 -8.85 16.17 -0.96
CA PRO A 120 -8.53 14.79 -0.60
C PRO A 120 -9.63 14.14 0.24
N PRO A 121 -9.81 12.82 0.14
CA PRO A 121 -10.77 12.11 0.97
C PRO A 121 -10.42 12.28 2.45
N LYS A 122 -11.44 12.47 3.28
CA LYS A 122 -11.26 12.59 4.72
C LYS A 122 -10.94 11.20 5.31
N PRO A 123 -9.96 11.09 6.22
CA PRO A 123 -9.74 9.87 6.98
C PRO A 123 -11.00 9.48 7.76
N GLY A 124 -11.30 8.20 7.83
CA GLY A 124 -12.52 7.73 8.50
C GLY A 124 -12.56 6.22 8.75
N TRP A 125 -13.71 5.79 9.26
CA TRP A 125 -14.03 4.38 9.56
C TRP A 125 -15.16 3.86 8.66
N GLY A 126 -15.46 4.58 7.58
CA GLY A 126 -16.49 4.22 6.61
C GLY A 126 -15.97 3.37 5.46
N PHE A 127 -16.76 3.30 4.39
CA PHE A 127 -16.39 2.60 3.16
C PHE A 127 -15.36 3.37 2.35
N ALA A 128 -14.40 2.66 1.75
CA ALA A 128 -13.47 3.22 0.77
C ALA A 128 -14.23 3.49 -0.55
N SER A 129 -14.75 4.71 -0.69
CA SER A 129 -15.61 5.10 -1.80
C SER A 129 -14.85 5.15 -3.13
N ALA A 130 -15.56 5.30 -4.24
CA ALA A 130 -14.87 5.39 -5.53
C ALA A 130 -14.02 6.68 -5.70
N HIS A 131 -14.32 7.77 -4.98
CA HIS A 131 -13.45 8.96 -4.90
C HIS A 131 -12.20 8.68 -4.07
N TYR A 132 -12.32 7.88 -3.01
CA TYR A 132 -11.18 7.43 -2.21
C TYR A 132 -10.16 6.69 -3.09
N HIS A 133 -10.64 5.72 -3.87
CA HIS A 133 -9.82 4.98 -4.82
C HIS A 133 -9.31 5.84 -5.97
N ALA A 134 -10.14 6.74 -6.51
CA ALA A 134 -9.70 7.66 -7.55
C ALA A 134 -8.59 8.60 -7.06
N HIS A 135 -8.65 9.06 -5.80
CA HIS A 135 -7.62 9.88 -5.19
C HIS A 135 -6.31 9.10 -5.06
N HIS A 136 -6.37 7.85 -4.61
CA HIS A 136 -5.21 6.96 -4.54
C HIS A 136 -4.46 6.87 -5.88
N HIS A 137 -5.22 6.65 -6.96
CA HIS A 137 -4.68 6.60 -8.32
C HIS A 137 -4.12 7.94 -8.78
N ALA A 138 -4.84 9.01 -8.51
CA ALA A 138 -4.43 10.34 -8.91
C ALA A 138 -3.18 10.81 -8.16
N TYR A 139 -3.01 10.43 -6.89
CA TYR A 139 -1.96 10.93 -6.01
C TYR A 139 -1.33 9.77 -5.20
N PRO A 140 -0.60 8.84 -5.86
CA PRO A 140 -0.07 7.65 -5.20
C PRO A 140 0.99 7.96 -4.12
N ASP A 141 1.66 9.11 -4.23
CA ASP A 141 2.69 9.59 -3.30
C ASP A 141 2.15 10.56 -2.24
N ASP A 142 0.82 10.76 -2.16
CA ASP A 142 0.21 11.65 -1.16
C ASP A 142 0.35 11.08 0.26
N ALA A 143 0.34 11.96 1.26
CA ALA A 143 0.38 11.56 2.67
C ALA A 143 -0.94 10.94 3.16
N VAL A 144 -2.00 11.02 2.36
CA VAL A 144 -3.32 10.47 2.67
C VAL A 144 -3.34 8.97 2.36
N PHE A 145 -3.51 8.16 3.40
CA PHE A 145 -3.60 6.71 3.28
C PHE A 145 -4.88 6.34 2.55
N THR A 146 -4.72 5.70 1.39
CA THR A 146 -5.83 5.32 0.50
C THR A 146 -5.62 3.93 -0.12
N TYR A 147 -5.08 2.99 0.66
CA TYR A 147 -4.72 1.65 0.19
C TYR A 147 -5.84 0.62 0.40
N ALA A 148 -6.81 0.92 1.27
CA ALA A 148 -7.91 0.04 1.59
C ALA A 148 -8.84 -0.15 0.41
N GLU A 149 -9.22 -1.41 0.16
CA GLU A 149 -10.20 -1.73 -0.89
C GLU A 149 -11.61 -1.41 -0.43
N SER A 150 -12.04 -1.91 0.74
CA SER A 150 -13.45 -1.86 1.15
C SER A 150 -13.70 -0.94 2.34
N TRP A 151 -12.83 -1.00 3.36
CA TRP A 151 -13.03 -0.32 4.63
C TRP A 151 -11.83 0.56 5.01
N GLN A 152 -12.08 1.87 5.19
CA GLN A 152 -11.05 2.86 5.49
C GLN A 152 -10.36 2.63 6.84
N GLY A 153 -10.96 1.86 7.76
CA GLY A 153 -10.38 1.59 9.07
C GLY A 153 -9.03 0.89 9.00
N PHE A 154 -8.78 0.09 7.97
CA PHE A 154 -7.45 -0.52 7.77
C PHE A 154 -6.38 0.53 7.46
N ASP A 155 -6.71 1.56 6.68
CA ASP A 155 -5.81 2.67 6.42
C ASP A 155 -5.56 3.50 7.68
N ARG A 156 -6.54 3.67 8.57
CA ARG A 156 -6.34 4.32 9.89
C ARG A 156 -5.36 3.54 10.76
N ILE A 157 -5.44 2.21 10.74
CA ILE A 157 -4.49 1.34 11.45
C ILE A 157 -3.10 1.46 10.83
N LEU A 158 -3.00 1.45 9.50
CA LEU A 158 -1.73 1.60 8.79
C LEU A 158 -1.09 2.96 8.99
N GLU A 159 -1.86 4.05 8.98
CA GLU A 159 -1.39 5.41 9.24
C GLU A 159 -0.77 5.51 10.64
N TRP A 160 -1.46 4.95 11.66
CA TRP A 160 -0.92 4.87 13.01
C TRP A 160 0.35 4.00 13.10
N ALA A 161 0.40 2.91 12.33
CA ALA A 161 1.54 2.00 12.29
C ALA A 161 2.71 2.51 11.44
N HIS A 162 2.46 3.43 10.50
CA HIS A 162 3.37 3.85 9.45
C HIS A 162 4.77 4.19 9.96
N PRO A 163 4.96 5.03 11.01
CA PRO A 163 6.29 5.39 11.49
C PRO A 163 7.14 4.20 11.94
N ARG A 164 6.50 3.08 12.30
CA ARG A 164 7.14 1.83 12.71
C ARG A 164 7.36 0.91 11.51
N ILE A 165 6.33 0.68 10.70
CA ILE A 165 6.37 -0.31 9.62
C ILE A 165 7.16 0.15 8.40
N VAL A 166 7.15 1.45 8.07
CA VAL A 166 7.86 1.98 6.89
C VAL A 166 9.36 1.72 6.99
N ARG A 167 9.90 1.70 8.21
CA ARG A 167 11.33 1.43 8.45
C ARG A 167 11.74 0.03 8.02
N TYR A 168 10.81 -0.91 7.88
CA TYR A 168 11.06 -2.28 7.44
C TYR A 168 10.78 -2.48 5.95
N THR A 169 10.32 -1.46 5.23
CA THR A 169 10.16 -1.53 3.78
C THR A 169 11.47 -1.22 3.08
N LYS A 170 11.58 -1.66 1.82
CA LYS A 170 12.78 -1.47 1.00
C LYS A 170 13.14 0.01 0.86
N ASP A 171 12.12 0.85 0.66
CA ASP A 171 12.31 2.29 0.48
C ASP A 171 12.66 2.99 1.81
N GLY A 172 12.07 2.55 2.93
CA GLY A 172 12.45 3.04 4.27
C GLY A 172 13.88 2.65 4.68
N HIS A 173 14.36 1.47 4.28
CA HIS A 173 15.77 1.09 4.42
C HIS A 173 16.69 1.98 3.57
N GLY A 174 16.26 2.36 2.36
CA GLY A 174 17.00 3.25 1.46
C GLY A 174 17.23 4.64 2.06
N HIS A 175 16.19 5.23 2.65
CA HIS A 175 16.28 6.52 3.34
C HIS A 175 17.13 6.46 4.62
N GLY A 176 16.94 5.43 5.45
CA GLY A 176 17.76 5.25 6.66
C GLY A 176 19.25 5.08 6.36
N LYS A 177 19.60 4.42 5.24
CA LYS A 177 20.99 4.29 4.78
C LYS A 177 21.56 5.62 4.29
N ARG A 178 20.78 6.41 3.52
CA ARG A 178 21.17 7.76 3.08
C ARG A 178 21.38 8.71 4.25
N ASP A 179 20.44 8.78 5.19
CA ASP A 179 20.55 9.64 6.38
C ASP A 179 21.78 9.27 7.24
N ARG A 180 22.06 7.97 7.36
CA ARG A 180 23.24 7.48 8.10
C ARG A 180 24.54 7.85 7.38
N LEU A 181 24.57 7.76 6.04
CA LEU A 181 25.72 8.17 5.23
C LEU A 181 25.93 9.69 5.26
N GLU A 182 24.87 10.49 5.23
CA GLU A 182 24.94 11.95 5.36
C GLU A 182 25.41 12.39 6.74
N ARG A 183 24.94 11.74 7.82
CA ARG A 183 25.43 11.99 9.18
C ARG A 183 26.90 11.59 9.34
N ALA A 184 27.30 10.45 8.75
CA ALA A 184 28.70 10.03 8.76
C ALA A 184 29.58 11.03 8.00
N GLY A 185 29.16 11.49 6.82
CA GLY A 185 29.89 12.51 6.04
C GLY A 185 30.07 13.83 6.80
N ARG A 186 29.04 14.31 7.51
CA ARG A 186 29.13 15.51 8.35
C ARG A 186 30.06 15.32 9.55
N ALA A 187 30.09 14.13 10.16
CA ALA A 187 30.98 13.82 11.27
C ALA A 187 32.45 13.82 10.82
N THR A 188 32.74 13.23 9.65
CA THR A 188 34.09 13.21 9.06
C THR A 188 34.56 14.61 8.68
N ALA A 189 33.69 15.43 8.07
CA ALA A 189 34.02 16.82 7.73
C ALA A 189 34.32 17.66 8.98
N ASN A 190 33.55 17.48 10.06
CA ASN A 190 33.81 18.16 11.33
C ASN A 190 35.11 17.70 12.01
N GLN A 191 35.51 16.44 11.86
CA GLN A 191 36.80 15.96 12.36
C GLN A 191 37.98 16.54 11.57
N ALA A 192 37.88 16.60 10.23
CA ALA A 192 38.90 17.21 9.40
C ALA A 192 39.10 18.69 9.71
N ALA A 193 38.01 19.46 9.84
CA ALA A 193 38.08 20.88 10.21
C ALA A 193 38.70 21.11 11.60
N ARG A 194 38.46 20.21 12.56
CA ARG A 194 39.09 20.28 13.89
C ARG A 194 40.58 19.97 13.85
N ALA A 195 41.00 19.03 13.00
CA ALA A 195 42.41 18.71 12.81
C ALA A 195 43.17 19.86 12.14
N GLU A 196 42.58 20.51 11.12
CA GLU A 196 43.17 21.69 10.48
C GLU A 196 43.32 22.88 11.45
N LEU A 197 42.32 23.09 12.32
CA LEU A 197 42.40 24.14 13.34
C LEU A 197 43.47 23.85 14.41
N ALA A 198 43.66 22.58 14.79
CA ALA A 198 44.69 22.18 15.74
C ALA A 198 46.10 22.35 15.15
N ASP A 199 46.30 21.94 13.90
CA ASP A 199 47.56 22.09 13.16
C ASP A 199 47.88 23.58 12.92
N ALA A 200 46.89 24.40 12.59
CA ALA A 200 47.06 25.85 12.51
C ALA A 200 47.46 26.48 13.85
N ALA A 201 46.87 26.04 14.97
CA ALA A 201 47.23 26.53 16.29
C ALA A 201 48.69 26.18 16.66
N GLU A 202 49.10 24.94 16.39
CA GLU A 202 50.46 24.43 16.65
C GLU A 202 51.53 25.19 15.84
N ARG A 203 51.25 25.51 14.57
CA ARG A 203 52.12 26.35 13.72
C ARG A 203 52.22 27.79 14.20
N THR A 204 51.18 28.30 14.85
CA THR A 204 51.17 29.68 15.38
C THR A 204 51.95 29.76 16.70
N GLU A 205 51.98 28.66 17.46
CA GLU A 205 52.73 28.54 18.72
C GLU A 205 54.23 28.33 18.49
N THR A 206 54.61 27.54 17.48
CA THR A 206 56.03 27.33 17.10
C THR A 206 56.68 28.51 16.39
N ALA A 207 55.90 29.50 15.93
CA ALA A 207 56.38 30.72 15.28
C ALA A 207 56.62 31.90 16.26
N ARG A 208 56.43 31.69 17.57
CA ARG A 208 56.74 32.65 18.65
C ARG A 208 58.01 32.27 19.38
#